data_AF-A0A386HEA6-F1
#
_entry.id   AF-A0A386HEA6-F1
#
_cell.length_a   1.000
_cell.length_b   1.000
_cell.length_c   1.000
_cell.angle_alpha   90.00
_cell.angle_beta   90.00
_cell.angle_gamma   90.00
#
_symmetry.space_group_name_H-M   'P 1'
#
loop_
_entity.id
_entity.type
_entity.pdbx_description
1 polymer ?
#
loop_
_entity_poly.entity_id
_entity_poly.type
_entity_poly.pdbx_seq_one_letter_code
_entity_poly.pdbx_strand_id
1 'polypeptide(L)' 'MYVSILSAKAPLSDLVLGASIYFPPIFKAVILGLVLWLLIHHVLRNWIYSGDIWHPILMDLSIFVIAVSVSLWILASW' A
#
# COMPACT_ATOMS: atom_id res chain seq x y z
N MET A 1 -0.79 18.30 44.76
CA MET A 1 -1.47 17.34 43.84
C MET A 1 -1.36 17.94 42.44
N TYR A 2 -0.38 17.52 41.65
CA TYR A 2 -0.19 18.08 40.31
C TYR A 2 -1.28 17.51 39.40
N VAL A 3 -2.19 18.38 38.95
CA VAL A 3 -3.14 18.06 37.87
C VAL A 3 -2.34 18.01 36.59
N SER A 4 -2.12 16.81 36.06
CA SER A 4 -1.56 16.63 34.73
C SER A 4 -2.51 17.25 33.71
N ILE A 5 -2.09 18.37 33.14
CA ILE A 5 -2.76 19.02 32.01
C ILE A 5 -2.56 18.11 30.80
N LEU A 6 -3.43 17.13 30.61
CA LEU A 6 -3.52 16.39 29.35
C LEU A 6 -4.00 17.38 28.29
N SER A 7 -3.04 17.94 27.57
CA SER A 7 -3.27 18.83 26.44
C SER A 7 -4.10 18.10 25.39
N ALA A 8 -5.35 18.54 25.19
CA ALA A 8 -6.25 18.03 24.15
C ALA A 8 -5.73 18.21 22.70
N LYS A 9 -4.56 18.84 22.51
CA LYS A 9 -3.83 18.93 21.23
C LYS A 9 -2.89 17.74 20.96
N ALA A 10 -2.56 16.93 21.96
CA ALA A 10 -1.67 15.79 21.81
C ALA A 10 -2.18 14.68 20.85
N PRO A 11 -3.46 14.23 20.91
CA PRO A 11 -3.87 13.08 20.10
C PRO A 11 -3.84 13.36 18.60
N LEU A 12 -4.07 14.62 18.18
CA LEU A 12 -3.97 15.02 16.77
C LEU A 12 -2.50 15.11 16.32
N SER A 13 -1.60 15.57 17.18
CA SER A 13 -0.17 15.68 16.87
C SER A 13 0.47 14.30 16.70
N ASP A 14 0.12 13.34 17.56
CA ASP A 14 0.61 11.96 17.48
C ASP A 14 0.07 11.24 16.24
N LEU A 15 -1.19 11.53 15.85
CA LEU A 15 -1.79 11.00 14.63
C LEU A 15 -1.12 11.56 13.37
N VAL A 16 -0.82 12.87 13.35
CA VAL A 16 -0.10 13.53 12.24
C VAL A 16 1.33 13.01 12.14
N LEU A 17 2.00 12.81 13.29
CA LEU A 17 3.35 12.27 13.33
C LEU A 17 3.39 10.82 12.85
N GLY A 18 2.49 9.97 13.34
CA GLY A 18 2.34 8.59 12.87
C GLY A 18 2.03 8.53 11.37
N ALA A 19 1.08 9.34 10.90
CA ALA A 19 0.79 9.45 9.48
C ALA A 19 2.05 9.88 8.70
N SER A 20 2.80 10.89 9.15
CA SER A 20 4.01 11.33 8.46
C SER A 20 5.17 10.32 8.48
N ILE A 21 5.17 9.35 9.40
CA ILE A 21 6.20 8.29 9.45
C ILE A 21 5.84 7.13 8.53
N TYR A 22 4.57 6.71 8.51
CA TYR A 22 4.12 5.58 7.71
C TYR A 22 3.80 5.96 6.25
N PHE A 23 3.32 7.18 6.02
CA PHE A 23 2.91 7.63 4.69
C PHE A 23 4.09 7.67 3.72
N PRO A 24 5.30 8.18 4.05
CA PRO A 24 6.39 8.23 3.08
C PRO A 24 6.88 6.85 2.60
N PRO A 25 7.10 5.84 3.48
CA PRO A 25 7.51 4.50 3.04
C PRO A 25 6.41 3.74 2.31
N ILE A 26 5.18 3.74 2.82
CA ILE A 26 4.05 3.03 2.19
C ILE A 26 3.71 3.66 0.84
N PHE A 27 3.74 4.99 0.73
CA PHE A 27 3.48 5.67 -0.53
C PHE A 27 4.53 5.31 -1.59
N LYS A 28 5.81 5.22 -1.21
CA LYS A 28 6.86 4.72 -2.12
C LYS A 28 6.63 3.27 -2.52
N ALA A 29 6.21 2.40 -1.58
CA ALA A 29 5.90 1.01 -1.88
C ALA A 29 4.70 0.87 -2.84
N VAL A 30 3.67 1.71 -2.69
CA VAL A 30 2.50 1.73 -3.59
C VAL A 30 2.89 2.20 -4.99
N ILE A 31 3.72 3.25 -5.12
CA ILE A 31 4.21 3.71 -6.43
C ILE A 31 5.04 2.63 -7.11
N LEU A 32 5.97 1.99 -6.40
CA LEU A 32 6.78 0.91 -6.96
C LEU A 32 5.92 -0.31 -7.31
N GLY A 33 4.96 -0.65 -6.44
CA GLY A 33 4.00 -1.73 -6.65
C GLY A 33 3.10 -1.49 -7.85
N LEU A 34 2.70 -0.24 -8.10
CA LEU A 34 1.95 0.16 -9.27
C LEU A 34 2.76 -0.05 -10.55
N VAL A 35 4.05 0.30 -10.56
CA VAL A 35 4.94 0.05 -11.71
C VAL A 35 5.11 -1.45 -11.97
N LEU A 36 5.37 -2.24 -10.92
CA LEU A 36 5.48 -3.70 -11.04
C LEU A 36 4.18 -4.34 -11.54
N TRP A 37 3.05 -3.91 -10.97
CA TRP A 37 1.75 -4.38 -11.37
C TRP A 37 1.45 -4.04 -12.82
N LEU A 38 1.80 -2.85 -13.33
CA LEU A 38 1.61 -2.50 -14.74
C LEU A 38 2.35 -3.45 -15.69
N LEU A 39 3.58 -3.84 -15.35
CA LEU A 39 4.35 -4.81 -16.13
C LEU A 39 3.69 -6.19 -16.11
N ILE A 40 3.28 -6.66 -14.94
CA ILE A 40 2.63 -7.97 -14.76
C ILE A 40 1.26 -8.00 -15.43
N HIS A 41 0.44 -6.98 -15.21
CA HIS A 41 -0.89 -6.81 -15.79
C HIS A 41 -0.81 -6.80 -17.31
N HIS A 42 0.15 -6.09 -17.91
CA HIS A 42 0.30 -6.07 -19.36
C HIS A 42 0.46 -7.49 -19.94
N VAL A 43 1.29 -8.33 -19.31
CA VAL A 43 1.54 -9.71 -19.75
C VAL A 43 0.34 -10.62 -19.47
N LEU A 44 -0.23 -10.52 -18.27
CA LEU A 44 -1.32 -11.40 -17.84
C LEU A 44 -2.69 -11.00 -18.41
N ARG A 45 -2.86 -9.76 -18.88
CA ARG A 45 -4.14 -9.20 -19.34
C ARG A 45 -4.92 -10.15 -20.24
N ASN A 46 -4.27 -10.67 -21.28
CA ASN A 46 -4.95 -11.52 -22.26
C ASN A 46 -5.53 -12.77 -21.59
N TRP A 47 -4.81 -13.35 -20.62
CA TRP A 47 -5.27 -14.47 -19.82
C TRP A 47 -6.39 -14.06 -18.86
N ILE A 48 -6.21 -12.98 -18.09
CA ILE A 48 -7.20 -12.44 -17.13
C ILE A 48 -8.58 -12.24 -17.78
N TYR A 49 -8.58 -11.74 -19.02
CA TYR A 49 -9.79 -11.43 -19.77
C TYR A 49 -10.15 -12.50 -20.82
N SER A 50 -9.59 -13.72 -20.74
CA SER A 50 -9.91 -14.83 -21.66
C SER A 50 -11.33 -15.40 -21.49
N GLY A 51 -12.02 -15.07 -20.40
CA GLY A 51 -13.37 -15.58 -20.09
C GLY A 51 -13.38 -16.81 -19.18
N ASP A 52 -12.22 -17.43 -18.95
CA ASP A 52 -12.05 -18.56 -18.03
C ASP A 52 -12.04 -18.15 -16.54
N ILE A 53 -11.70 -16.89 -16.25
CA ILE A 53 -11.63 -16.35 -14.89
C ILE A 53 -12.99 -15.73 -14.50
N TRP A 54 -13.54 -16.18 -13.37
CA TRP A 54 -14.85 -15.75 -12.88
C TRP A 54 -14.93 -14.25 -12.54
N HIS A 55 -13.92 -13.71 -11.84
CA HIS A 55 -13.87 -12.30 -11.45
C HIS A 55 -12.54 -11.63 -11.84
N PRO A 56 -12.40 -11.16 -13.10
CA PRO A 56 -11.18 -10.54 -13.62
C PRO A 56 -10.66 -9.38 -12.77
N ILE A 57 -11.57 -8.54 -12.26
CA ILE A 57 -11.24 -7.36 -11.45
C ILE A 57 -10.71 -7.74 -10.05
N LEU A 58 -11.23 -8.81 -9.44
CA LEU A 58 -10.73 -9.30 -8.14
C LEU A 58 -9.33 -9.90 -8.29
N MET A 59 -9.10 -10.62 -9.39
CA MET A 59 -7.79 -11.19 -9.68
C MET A 59 -6.75 -10.11 -9.95
N ASP A 60 -7.12 -9.06 -10.68
CA ASP A 60 -6.24 -7.94 -10.93
C ASP A 60 -5.88 -7.15 -9.65
N LEU A 61 -6.87 -6.94 -8.77
CA LEU A 61 -6.66 -6.33 -7.45
C LEU A 61 -5.72 -7.17 -6.57
N SER A 62 -5.86 -8.49 -6.58
CA SER A 62 -4.98 -9.35 -5.78
C SER A 62 -3.54 -9.32 -6.29
N ILE A 63 -3.33 -9.33 -7.60
CA ILE A 63 -2.00 -9.17 -8.22
C ILE A 63 -1.40 -7.81 -7.83
N PHE A 64 -2.20 -6.74 -7.83
CA PHE A 64 -1.77 -5.42 -7.37
C PHE A 64 -1.31 -5.43 -5.91
N VAL A 65 -2.10 -6.01 -5.00
CA VAL A 65 -1.74 -6.11 -3.57
C VAL A 65 -0.46 -6.92 -3.36
N ILE A 66 -0.28 -8.01 -4.11
CA ILE A 66 0.96 -8.80 -4.09
C ILE A 66 2.15 -7.95 -4.56
N ALA A 67 2.00 -7.19 -5.65
CA ALA A 67 3.05 -6.30 -6.16
C ALA A 67 3.42 -5.20 -5.15
N VAL A 68 2.45 -4.61 -4.46
CA VAL A 68 2.69 -3.64 -3.37
C VAL A 68 3.40 -4.30 -2.18
N SER A 69 3.03 -5.54 -1.83
CA SER A 69 3.67 -6.29 -0.74
C SER A 69 5.14 -6.61 -1.04
N VAL A 70 5.43 -7.06 -2.28
CA VAL A 70 6.80 -7.28 -2.76
C VAL A 70 7.59 -5.98 -2.78
N SER A 71 6.97 -4.88 -3.21
CA SER A 71 7.60 -3.56 -3.21
C SER A 71 7.97 -3.10 -1.80
N LEU A 72 7.05 -3.30 -0.84
CA LEU A 72 7.29 -2.97 0.56
C LEU A 72 8.43 -3.84 1.13
N TRP A 73 8.47 -5.13 0.80
CA TRP A 73 9.57 -6.01 1.19
C TRP A 73 10.92 -5.51 0.65
N ILE A 74 10.98 -5.15 -0.64
CA ILE A 74 12.20 -4.61 -1.27
C ILE A 74 12.65 -3.31 -0.60
N LEU A 75 11.71 -2.41 -0.28
CA LEU A 75 12.01 -1.16 0.40
C LEU A 75 12.42 -1.35 1.86
N ALA A 76 11.88 -2.35 2.55
CA ALA A 76 12.21 -2.66 3.93
C ALA A 76 13.54 -3.43 4.07
N SER A 77 13.96 -4.12 3.00
CA SER A 77 15.20 -4.90 2.95
C SER A 77 16.44 -4.06 2.56
N TRP A 78 16.26 -2.78 2.23
CA TRP A 78 17.30 -1.82 1.88
C TRP A 78 17.61 -0.89 3.04
#